data_AF-A0A944Z9A3-F1
#
_entry.id   AF-A0A944Z9A3-F1
#
_cell.length_a   1.000
_cell.length_b   1.000
_cell.length_c   1.000
_cell.angle_alpha   90.00
_cell.angle_beta   90.00
_cell.angle_gamma   90.00
#
_symmetry.space_group_name_H-M   'P 1'
#
loop_
_entity.id
_entity.type
_entity.pdbx_description
1 polymer ?
#
loop_
_entity_poly.entity_id
_entity_poly.type
_entity_poly.pdbx_seq_one_letter_code
_entity_poly.pdbx_strand_id
1 'polypeptide(L)'
;MKRIIKILLIFAVSFYSLSGISIIYLHSEINDYAKDKEYITANDDNICIIAAHQDDGVIMASGYAMQTIKNGGSVDVFLMFDGEAGNGRKRNKIRASESIRAWELIGVERKRIHFLD
;
A
#
# COMPACT_ATOMS: atom_id res chain seq x y z
N MET A 1 -41.79 16.27 -17.86
CA MET A 1 -41.35 15.45 -16.70
C MET A 1 -41.13 13.97 -17.00
N LYS A 2 -42.14 13.17 -17.37
CA LYS A 2 -41.97 11.70 -17.55
C LYS A 2 -40.87 11.29 -18.54
N ARG A 3 -40.71 12.00 -19.66
CA ARG A 3 -39.62 11.75 -20.64
C ARG A 3 -38.23 12.00 -20.05
N ILE A 4 -38.05 13.10 -19.32
CA ILE A 4 -36.77 13.47 -18.70
C ILE A 4 -36.36 12.41 -17.66
N ILE A 5 -37.32 11.95 -16.83
CA ILE A 5 -37.08 10.90 -15.84
C ILE A 5 -36.64 9.60 -16.53
N LYS A 6 -37.28 9.19 -17.62
CA LYS A 6 -36.88 7.99 -18.38
C LYS A 6 -35.46 8.11 -18.93
N ILE A 7 -35.09 9.27 -19.48
CA ILE A 7 -33.74 9.51 -20.01
C ILE A 7 -32.71 9.40 -18.90
N LEU A 8 -32.94 10.05 -17.75
CA LEU A 8 -32.04 9.97 -16.59
C LEU A 8 -31.86 8.53 -16.09
N LEU A 9 -32.95 7.75 -16.08
CA LEU A 9 -32.91 6.35 -15.65
C LEU A 9 -32.08 5.48 -16.61
N ILE A 10 -32.21 5.70 -17.92
CA ILE A 10 -31.38 5.03 -18.94
C ILE A 10 -29.91 5.39 -18.76
N PHE A 11 -29.59 6.67 -18.53
CA PHE A 11 -28.21 7.10 -18.26
C PHE A 11 -27.63 6.45 -17.01
N ALA A 12 -28.39 6.43 -15.91
CA ALA A 12 -27.95 5.81 -14.66
C ALA A 12 -27.68 4.31 -14.86
N VAL A 13 -28.62 3.58 -15.46
CA VAL A 13 -28.45 2.14 -15.73
C VAL A 13 -27.26 1.89 -16.65
N SER A 14 -27.09 2.68 -17.71
CA SER A 14 -25.96 2.53 -18.63
C SER A 14 -24.63 2.78 -17.93
N PHE A 15 -24.54 3.82 -17.10
CA PHE A 15 -23.35 4.16 -16.34
C PHE A 15 -22.95 3.05 -15.35
N TYR A 16 -23.91 2.51 -14.58
CA TYR A 16 -23.64 1.42 -13.66
C TYR A 16 -23.26 0.13 -14.38
N SER A 17 -23.90 -0.18 -15.51
CA SER A 17 -23.54 -1.33 -16.33
C SER A 17 -22.12 -1.21 -16.89
N LEU A 18 -21.75 -0.05 -17.44
CA LEU A 18 -20.40 0.24 -17.93
C LEU A 18 -19.35 0.14 -16.82
N SER A 19 -19.66 0.68 -15.63
CA SER A 19 -18.79 0.60 -14.46
C SER A 19 -18.60 -0.85 -14.00
N GLY A 20 -19.68 -1.63 -13.95
CA GLY A 20 -19.64 -3.05 -13.60
C GLY A 20 -18.79 -3.86 -14.59
N ILE A 21 -18.98 -3.64 -15.89
CA ILE A 21 -18.16 -4.28 -16.94
C ILE A 21 -16.68 -3.91 -16.78
N SER A 22 -16.38 -2.64 -16.49
CA SER A 22 -15.00 -2.17 -16.29
C SER A 22 -14.35 -2.82 -15.07
N ILE A 23 -15.09 -2.97 -13.97
CA ILE A 23 -14.61 -3.67 -12.76
C ILE A 23 -14.36 -5.14 -13.04
N ILE A 24 -15.27 -5.83 -13.74
CA ILE A 24 -15.10 -7.24 -14.13
C ILE A 24 -13.87 -7.41 -15.02
N TYR A 25 -13.68 -6.51 -15.99
CA TYR A 25 -12.51 -6.51 -16.87
C TYR A 25 -11.22 -6.34 -16.07
N LEU A 26 -11.14 -5.31 -15.22
CA LEU A 26 -9.98 -5.06 -14.34
C LEU A 26 -9.68 -6.27 -13.44
N HIS A 27 -10.71 -6.90 -12.87
CA HIS A 27 -10.54 -8.09 -12.04
C HIS A 27 -9.97 -9.27 -12.84
N SER A 28 -10.46 -9.50 -14.06
CA SER A 28 -9.92 -10.54 -14.96
C SER A 28 -8.47 -10.26 -15.31
N GLU A 29 -8.15 -9.03 -15.71
CA GLU A 29 -6.80 -8.59 -16.06
C GLU A 29 -5.83 -8.80 -14.90
N ILE A 30 -6.19 -8.36 -13.68
CA ILE A 30 -5.38 -8.55 -12.49
C ILE A 30 -5.16 -10.04 -12.20
N ASN A 31 -6.20 -10.87 -12.31
CA ASN A 31 -6.09 -12.31 -12.08
C ASN A 31 -5.23 -13.01 -13.14
N ASP A 32 -5.35 -12.62 -14.41
CA ASP A 32 -4.53 -13.16 -15.49
C ASP A 32 -3.06 -12.76 -15.29
N TYR A 33 -2.79 -11.51 -14.91
CA TYR A 33 -1.44 -11.07 -14.52
C TYR A 33 -0.91 -11.76 -13.26
N ALA A 34 -1.78 -12.25 -12.38
CA ALA A 34 -1.42 -12.93 -11.14
C ALA A 34 -1.22 -14.44 -11.33
N LYS A 35 -1.85 -15.04 -12.34
CA LYS A 35 -1.97 -16.49 -12.50
C LYS A 35 -0.64 -17.23 -12.53
N ASP A 36 0.36 -16.63 -13.17
CA ASP A 36 1.69 -17.22 -13.34
C ASP A 36 2.74 -16.64 -12.37
N LYS A 37 2.31 -15.81 -11.41
CA LYS A 37 3.20 -15.23 -10.41
C LYS A 37 3.31 -16.16 -9.21
N GLU A 38 4.54 -16.49 -8.84
CA GLU A 38 4.81 -17.12 -7.56
C GLU A 38 4.76 -16.05 -6.46
N TYR A 39 3.76 -16.16 -5.59
CA TYR A 39 3.62 -15.28 -4.44
C TYR A 39 4.31 -15.89 -3.23
N ILE A 40 5.09 -15.06 -2.53
CA ILE A 40 5.60 -15.40 -1.21
C ILE A 40 4.43 -15.32 -0.24
N THR A 41 4.14 -16.42 0.45
CA THR A 41 3.11 -16.46 1.49
C THR A 41 3.72 -15.95 2.79
N ALA A 42 3.08 -14.96 3.41
CA ALA A 42 3.51 -14.45 4.70
C ALA A 42 3.13 -15.45 5.80
N ASN A 43 4.07 -15.82 6.67
CA ASN A 43 3.86 -16.68 7.84
C ASN A 43 4.05 -15.89 9.14
N ASP A 44 4.15 -16.58 10.27
CA ASP A 44 4.44 -16.02 11.60
C ASP A 44 5.95 -15.76 11.84
N ASP A 45 6.68 -15.43 10.76
CA ASP A 45 8.12 -15.21 10.78
C ASP A 45 8.52 -13.86 11.40
N ASN A 46 9.78 -13.75 11.79
CA ASN A 46 10.42 -12.47 12.12
C ASN A 46 11.15 -11.96 10.88
N ILE A 47 10.68 -10.87 10.29
CA ILE A 47 11.20 -10.33 9.04
C ILE A 47 11.87 -8.96 9.24
N CYS A 48 12.89 -8.70 8.44
CA CYS A 48 13.59 -7.42 8.40
C CYS A 48 13.40 -6.79 7.02
N ILE A 49 12.88 -5.57 6.98
CA ILE A 49 12.70 -4.77 5.77
C ILE A 49 13.78 -3.70 5.76
N ILE A 50 14.63 -3.71 4.74
CA ILE A 50 15.64 -2.69 4.52
C ILE A 50 15.22 -1.89 3.29
N ALA A 51 14.96 -0.61 3.47
CA ALA A 51 14.55 0.30 2.40
C ALA A 51 15.50 1.49 2.30
N ALA A 52 15.74 1.94 1.06
CA ALA A 52 16.62 3.07 0.82
C ALA A 52 16.05 4.35 1.42
N HIS A 53 14.78 4.66 1.12
CA HIS A 53 14.10 5.86 1.61
C HIS A 53 12.85 5.53 2.43
N GLN A 54 12.31 6.56 3.09
CA GLN A 54 11.24 6.43 4.07
C GLN A 54 9.89 5.94 3.50
N ASP A 55 9.67 6.07 2.19
CA ASP A 55 8.46 5.68 1.46
C ASP A 55 8.58 4.33 0.74
N ASP A 56 9.77 3.98 0.26
CA ASP A 56 10.01 2.77 -0.55
C ASP A 56 9.47 1.50 0.11
N GLY A 57 9.83 1.27 1.37
CA GLY A 57 9.44 0.06 2.10
C GLY A 57 7.93 -0.02 2.34
N VAL A 58 7.27 1.10 2.61
CA VAL A 58 5.82 1.14 2.82
C VAL A 58 5.09 0.81 1.52
N ILE A 59 5.51 1.42 0.41
CA ILE A 59 4.86 1.22 -0.90
C ILE A 59 5.04 -0.22 -1.37
N MET A 60 6.24 -0.77 -1.22
CA MET A 60 6.60 -2.06 -1.83
C MET A 60 6.29 -3.27 -0.94
N ALA A 61 6.40 -3.13 0.39
CA ALA A 61 6.40 -4.27 1.31
C ALA A 61 5.32 -4.23 2.40
N SER A 62 4.54 -3.14 2.52
CA SER A 62 3.54 -3.02 3.59
C SER A 62 2.49 -4.13 3.57
N GLY A 63 2.05 -4.58 2.39
CA GLY A 63 1.07 -5.67 2.27
C GLY A 63 1.59 -6.98 2.89
N TYR A 64 2.84 -7.32 2.60
CA TYR A 64 3.50 -8.51 3.14
C TYR A 64 3.76 -8.36 4.65
N ALA A 65 4.23 -7.19 5.10
CA ALA A 65 4.45 -6.88 6.50
C ALA A 65 3.15 -7.00 7.33
N MET A 66 2.07 -6.39 6.85
CA MET A 66 0.76 -6.43 7.50
C MET A 66 0.25 -7.87 7.62
N GLN A 67 0.41 -8.69 6.57
CA GLN A 67 -0.01 -10.08 6.60
C GLN A 67 0.86 -10.93 7.54
N THR A 68 2.16 -10.66 7.63
CA THR A 68 3.09 -11.31 8.57
C THR A 68 2.67 -11.02 10.02
N ILE A 69 2.41 -9.75 10.35
CA ILE A 69 1.95 -9.33 11.68
C ILE A 69 0.60 -9.96 12.02
N LYS A 70 -0.34 -9.97 11.06
CA LYS A 70 -1.65 -10.62 11.23
C LYS A 70 -1.53 -12.11 11.57
N ASN A 71 -0.51 -12.78 11.05
CA ASN A 71 -0.26 -14.19 11.31
C ASN A 71 0.51 -14.45 12.63
N GLY A 72 0.91 -13.40 13.36
CA GLY A 72 1.60 -13.50 14.65
C GLY A 72 3.11 -13.29 14.57
N GLY A 73 3.65 -13.01 13.38
CA GLY A 73 5.06 -12.68 13.18
C GLY A 73 5.42 -11.27 13.63
N SER A 74 6.67 -10.88 13.42
CA SER A 74 7.14 -9.52 13.70
C SER A 74 7.97 -8.92 12.57
N VAL A 75 8.00 -7.59 12.50
CA VAL A 75 8.62 -6.84 11.41
C VAL A 75 9.52 -5.77 12.00
N ASP A 76 10.80 -5.79 11.63
CA ASP A 76 11.75 -4.71 11.88
C ASP A 76 12.00 -3.97 10.56
N VAL A 77 12.00 -2.64 10.60
CA VAL A 77 12.14 -1.78 9.42
C VAL A 77 13.37 -0.90 9.58
N PHE A 78 14.28 -0.93 8.62
CA PHE A 78 15.48 -0.11 8.55
C PHE A 78 15.43 0.78 7.32
N LEU A 79 15.53 2.08 7.55
CA LEU A 79 15.50 3.13 6.54
C LEU A 79 16.92 3.70 6.43
N MET A 80 17.56 3.47 5.28
CA MET A 80 19.00 3.70 5.11
C MET A 80 19.36 5.17 4.94
N PHE A 81 18.57 5.92 4.18
CA PHE A 81 18.86 7.30 3.82
C PHE A 81 17.70 8.21 4.18
N ASP A 82 18.03 9.42 4.61
CA ASP A 82 17.02 10.44 4.85
C ASP A 82 16.47 11.08 3.56
N GLY A 83 17.08 10.75 2.42
CA GLY A 83 16.65 11.12 1.08
C GLY A 83 17.08 12.51 0.60
N GLU A 84 17.99 13.22 1.28
CA GLU A 84 18.48 14.53 0.82
C GLU A 84 19.99 14.81 1.06
N ALA A 85 20.67 15.36 0.04
CA ALA A 85 22.00 15.96 0.19
C ALA A 85 21.90 17.47 0.53
N GLY A 86 22.10 17.84 1.80
CA GLY A 86 22.25 19.23 2.28
C GLY A 86 20.95 19.96 2.69
N ASN A 87 21.04 20.85 3.70
CA ASN A 87 20.02 21.76 4.30
C ASN A 87 18.54 21.29 4.48
N GLY A 88 18.27 20.01 4.26
CA GLY A 88 16.97 19.33 4.29
C GLY A 88 16.39 18.97 5.65
N ARG A 89 17.08 19.30 6.75
CA ARG A 89 16.80 18.75 8.09
C ARG A 89 15.35 18.88 8.57
N LYS A 90 14.61 19.91 8.14
CA LYS A 90 13.18 20.06 8.48
C LYS A 90 12.30 19.10 7.68
N ARG A 91 12.55 18.94 6.38
CA ARG A 91 11.81 18.02 5.52
C ARG A 91 12.06 16.58 5.92
N ASN A 92 13.29 16.25 6.30
CA ASN A 92 13.67 14.89 6.72
C ASN A 92 12.94 14.47 7.99
N LYS A 93 12.77 15.38 8.96
CA LYS A 93 11.94 15.13 10.15
C LYS A 93 10.47 14.87 9.80
N ILE A 94 9.92 15.60 8.83
CA ILE A 94 8.54 15.38 8.36
C ILE A 94 8.43 14.02 7.70
N ARG A 95 9.31 13.69 6.74
CA ARG A 95 9.32 12.39 6.06
C ARG A 95 9.50 11.21 7.01
N ALA A 96 10.38 11.36 8.00
CA ALA A 96 10.54 10.36 9.05
C ALA A 96 9.26 10.19 9.88
N SER A 97 8.60 11.29 10.25
CA SER A 97 7.32 11.22 10.97
C SER A 97 6.18 10.61 10.16
N GLU A 98 6.13 10.89 8.85
CA GLU A 98 5.16 10.32 7.92
C GLU A 98 5.37 8.81 7.77
N SER A 99 6.61 8.38 7.62
CA SER A 99 6.97 6.96 7.51
C SER A 99 6.70 6.19 8.80
N ILE A 100 7.08 6.73 9.96
CA ILE A 100 6.74 6.13 11.25
C ILE A 100 5.23 5.91 11.34
N ARG A 101 4.44 6.96 11.03
CA ARG A 101 2.98 6.87 11.08
C ARG A 101 2.43 5.83 10.09
N ALA A 102 2.99 5.75 8.88
CA ALA A 102 2.57 4.79 7.88
C ALA A 102 2.83 3.34 8.31
N TRP A 103 3.99 3.07 8.91
CA TRP A 103 4.33 1.75 9.46
C TRP A 103 3.52 1.39 10.71
N GLU A 104 3.27 2.37 11.60
CA GLU A 104 2.38 2.17 12.76
C GLU A 104 0.95 1.82 12.33
N LEU A 105 0.44 2.42 11.26
CA LEU A 105 -0.90 2.13 10.72
C LEU A 105 -1.06 0.68 10.26
N ILE A 106 0.01 0.02 9.83
CA ILE A 106 -0.01 -1.39 9.42
C ILE A 106 0.36 -2.36 10.57
N GLY A 107 0.61 -1.83 11.77
CA GLY A 107 0.85 -2.62 12.98
C GLY A 107 2.32 -2.77 13.39
N VAL A 108 3.27 -2.12 12.71
CA VAL A 108 4.69 -2.16 13.14
C VAL A 108 4.86 -1.28 14.38
N GLU A 109 5.46 -1.84 15.44
CA GLU A 109 5.75 -1.09 16.66
C GLU A 109 6.84 -0.05 16.41
N ARG A 110 6.65 1.18 16.88
CA ARG A 110 7.60 2.30 16.66
C ARG A 110 9.06 1.99 17.01
N LYS A 111 9.31 1.19 18.05
CA LYS A 111 10.67 0.81 18.49
C LYS A 111 11.40 -0.12 17.50
N ARG A 112 10.68 -0.66 16.52
CA ARG A 112 11.17 -1.54 15.46
C ARG A 112 11.37 -0.80 14.14
N ILE A 113 11.22 0.52 14.14
CA ILE A 113 11.45 1.39 12.98
C ILE A 113 12.74 2.16 13.23
N HIS A 114 13.74 1.90 12.40
CA HIS A 114 15.10 2.37 12.58
C HIS A 114 15.49 3.27 11.39
N PHE A 115 15.96 4.47 11.70
CA PHE A 115 16.59 5.37 10.73
C PHE A 115 18.09 5.31 10.96
N LEU A 116 18.86 5.05 9.91
CA LEU A 116 20.31 4.85 10.00
C LEU A 116 21.14 6.12 9.77
N ASP A 117 20.50 7.20 9.30
CA ASP A 117 21.06 8.53 9.00
C ASP A 117 20.66 9.57 10.06
#